data_AF-A0A847YS68-F1
#
_entry.id   AF-A0A847YS68-F1
#
_cell.length_a   1.000
_cell.length_b   1.000
_cell.length_c   1.000
_cell.angle_alpha   90.00
_cell.angle_beta   90.00
_cell.angle_gamma   90.00
#
_symmetry.space_group_name_H-M   'P 1'
#
loop_
_entity.id
_entity.type
_entity.pdbx_description
1 polymer ?
#
loop_
_entity_poly.entity_id
_entity_poly.type
_entity_poly.pdbx_seq_one_letter_code
_entity_poly.pdbx_strand_id
1 'polypeptide(L)' 'MKKQTNTNGGRKVHITLPEETHQRLRIKCAIEDVTIQEFVARLVETAVKDVQTGQLTGRS' A
#
# COMPACT_ATOMS: atom_id res chain seq x y z
N MET A 1 -9.82 -29.35 -16.87
CA MET A 1 -8.64 -28.47 -16.66
C MET A 1 -8.78 -27.81 -15.29
N LYS A 2 -7.82 -28.02 -14.38
CA LYS A 2 -7.87 -27.54 -12.99
C LYS A 2 -7.32 -26.11 -12.91
N LYS A 3 -8.06 -25.17 -12.34
CA LYS A 3 -7.55 -23.90 -11.78
C LYS A 3 -8.17 -23.67 -10.40
N GLN A 4 -7.77 -24.52 -9.47
CA GLN A 4 -7.67 -24.21 -8.03
C GLN A 4 -6.31 -23.48 -7.89
N THR A 5 -6.07 -22.39 -7.15
CA THR A 5 -6.60 -21.82 -5.88
C THR A 5 -5.92 -20.45 -5.69
N ASN A 6 -6.60 -19.44 -5.14
CA ASN A 6 -6.30 -18.89 -3.80
C ASN A 6 -6.95 -17.49 -3.62
N THR A 7 -7.57 -17.31 -2.47
CA THR A 7 -8.29 -16.14 -1.97
C THR A 7 -7.31 -15.05 -1.46
N ASN A 8 -7.72 -13.77 -1.36
CA ASN A 8 -7.02 -12.70 -0.60
C ASN A 8 -5.59 -12.26 -1.07
N GLY A 9 -5.39 -11.93 -2.34
CA GLY A 9 -4.06 -11.66 -2.94
C GLY A 9 -3.64 -10.19 -3.10
N GLY A 10 -3.71 -9.35 -2.06
CA GLY A 10 -3.09 -8.01 -2.11
C GLY A 10 -1.54 -8.11 -2.14
N ARG A 11 -0.86 -7.33 -2.99
CA ARG A 11 0.62 -7.22 -2.97
C ARG A 11 1.05 -6.47 -1.73
N LYS A 12 1.84 -7.10 -0.86
CA LYS A 12 2.35 -6.48 0.38
C LYS A 12 3.61 -5.69 0.09
N VAL A 13 3.71 -4.49 0.66
CA VAL A 13 4.92 -3.66 0.65
C VAL A 13 5.49 -3.66 2.06
N HIS A 14 6.74 -4.10 2.21
CA HIS A 14 7.49 -3.89 3.46
C HIS A 14 8.20 -2.55 3.39
N ILE A 15 7.94 -1.68 4.37
CA ILE A 15 8.57 -0.37 4.51
C ILE A 15 9.26 -0.29 5.86
N THR A 16 10.46 0.29 5.87
CA THR A 16 11.16 0.65 7.11
C THR A 16 10.89 2.12 7.38
N LEU A 17 10.26 2.42 8.50
CA LEU A 17 10.02 3.80 8.95
C LEU A 17 10.93 4.11 10.13
N PRO A 18 11.51 5.31 10.20
CA PRO A 18 12.21 5.75 11.40
C PRO A 18 11.22 5.81 12.58
N GLU A 19 11.72 5.56 13.78
CA GLU A 19 10.92 5.38 15.00
C GLU A 19 9.95 6.55 15.23
N GLU A 20 10.43 7.79 15.08
CA GLU A 20 9.62 9.00 15.23
C GLU A 20 8.43 9.02 14.25
N THR A 21 8.65 8.63 13.00
CA THR A 21 7.60 8.59 11.98
C THR A 21 6.60 7.47 12.28
N HIS A 22 7.08 6.32 12.74
CA HIS A 22 6.21 5.21 13.14
C HIS A 22 5.33 5.59 14.34
N GLN A 23 5.87 6.31 15.32
CA GLN A 23 5.10 6.80 16.46
C GLN A 23 4.01 7.80 16.03
N ARG A 24 4.36 8.78 15.18
CA ARG A 24 3.39 9.74 14.63
C ARG A 24 2.31 9.05 13.81
N LEU A 25 2.67 8.03 13.02
CA LEU A 25 1.73 7.22 12.25
C LEU A 25 0.72 6.52 13.16
N ARG A 26 1.18 5.90 14.26
CA ARG A 26 0.30 5.24 15.23
C ARG A 26 -0.70 6.21 15.87
N ILE A 27 -0.23 7.39 16.28
CA ILE A 27 -1.10 8.43 16.86
C ILE A 27 -2.15 8.85 15.84
N LYS A 28 -1.74 9.09 14.59
CA LYS A 28 -2.65 9.50 13.52
C LYS A 28 -3.71 8.45 13.21
N CYS A 29 -3.32 7.17 13.12
CA CYS A 29 -4.25 6.06 12.94
C CYS A 29 -5.27 5.95 14.09
N ALA A 30 -4.84 6.20 15.33
CA ALA A 30 -5.73 6.19 16.49
C ALA A 30 -6.72 7.36 16.50
N ILE A 31 -6.33 8.54 15.98
CA ILE A 31 -7.22 9.70 15.85
C ILE A 31 -8.28 9.47 14.78
N GLU A 32 -7.90 8.86 13.67
CA GLU A 32 -8.77 8.64 12.51
C GLU A 32 -9.60 7.34 12.58
N ASP A 33 -9.44 6.55 13.65
CA ASP A 33 -10.06 5.22 13.84
C ASP A 33 -9.81 4.27 12.65
N VAL A 34 -8.60 4.31 12.10
CA VAL A 34 -8.18 3.48 10.96
C VAL A 34 -7.01 2.59 11.34
N THR A 35 -6.87 1.47 10.64
CA THR A 35 -5.68 0.63 10.78
C THR A 35 -4.47 1.25 10.08
N ILE A 36 -3.27 0.95 10.56
CA ILE A 36 -2.02 1.39 9.90
C ILE A 36 -1.99 0.97 8.43
N GLN A 37 -2.44 -0.26 8.13
CA GLN A 37 -2.47 -0.78 6.76
C GLN A 37 -3.42 0.02 5.87
N GLU A 38 -4.61 0.36 6.35
CA GLU A 38 -5.57 1.17 5.60
C GLU A 38 -5.03 2.59 5.38
N PHE A 39 -4.47 3.21 6.42
CA PHE A 39 -3.90 4.55 6.32
C PHE A 39 -2.79 4.61 5.27
N VAL A 40 -1.84 3.66 5.32
CA VAL A 40 -0.73 3.60 4.36
C VAL A 40 -1.24 3.29 2.96
N ALA A 41 -2.22 2.38 2.81
CA ALA A 41 -2.81 2.07 1.51
C ALA A 41 -3.44 3.31 0.87
N ARG A 42 -4.22 4.09 1.63
CA ARG A 42 -4.85 5.34 1.15
C ARG A 42 -3.83 6.42 0.82
N LEU A 43 -2.79 6.54 1.64
CA LEU A 43 -1.68 7.47 1.41
C LEU A 43 -0.95 7.14 0.11
N VAL A 44 -0.64 5.86 -0.11
CA VAL A 44 0.04 5.38 -1.32
C VAL A 44 -0.86 5.58 -2.53
N GLU A 45 -2.13 5.19 -2.47
CA GLU A 45 -3.10 5.37 -3.56
C GLU A 45 -3.19 6.84 -4.00
N THR A 46 -3.26 7.75 -3.03
CA THR A 46 -3.26 9.19 -3.29
C THR A 46 -1.96 9.65 -3.93
N ALA A 47 -0.82 9.18 -3.45
CA ALA A 47 0.50 9.56 -3.94
C ALA A 47 0.80 9.04 -5.36
N VAL A 48 0.27 7.87 -5.74
CA VAL A 48 0.49 7.28 -7.06
C VAL A 48 -0.64 7.57 -8.06
N LYS A 49 -1.65 8.36 -7.67
CA LYS A 49 -2.85 8.60 -8.47
C LYS A 49 -2.56 9.16 -9.87
N ASP A 50 -1.49 9.93 -10.01
CA ASP A 50 -1.07 10.55 -11.28
C ASP A 50 -0.25 9.59 -12.17
N VAL A 51 0.21 8.46 -11.63
CA VAL A 51 1.09 7.53 -12.32
C VAL A 51 0.27 6.61 -13.25
N GLN A 52 0.43 6.79 -14.56
CA GLN A 52 -0.16 5.91 -15.56
C GLN A 52 0.67 4.63 -15.71
N THR A 53 0.06 3.46 -15.53
CA THR A 53 0.73 2.16 -15.62
C THR A 53 0.97 1.66 -17.06
N GLY A 54 0.81 2.53 -18.07
CA GLY A 54 0.78 2.18 -19.49
C GLY A 54 2.10 2.26 -20.27
N GLN A 55 3.23 2.67 -19.67
CA GLN A 55 4.46 2.97 -20.44
C GLN A 55 5.64 2.00 -20.26
N LEU A 56 5.48 0.88 -19.54
CA LEU A 56 6.58 -0.10 -19.35
C LEU A 56 6.56 -1.28 -20.34
N THR A 57 5.71 -1.24 -21.37
CA THR A 57 5.72 -2.20 -22.47
C THR A 57 6.39 -1.54 -23.67
N GLY A 58 7.70 -1.72 -23.84
CA GLY A 58 8.37 -1.24 -25.05
C GLY A 58 9.88 -1.09 -24.98
N ARG A 59 10.61 -2.17 -24.66
CA ARG A 59 11.96 -2.41 -25.21
C ARG A 59 12.20 -3.92 -25.29
N SER A 60 11.77 -4.51 -26.41
CA SER A 60 12.29 -5.77 -26.96
C SER A 60 12.51 -5.55 -28.44
#